data_AF-X1TZQ7-F1
#
_entry.id   AF-X1TZQ7-F1
#
_cell.length_a   1.000
_cell.length_b   1.000
_cell.length_c   1.000
_cell.angle_alpha   90.00
_cell.angle_beta   90.00
_cell.angle_gamma   90.00
#
_symmetry.space_group_name_H-M   'P 1'
#
loop_
_entity.id
_entity.type
_entity.pdbx_description
1 polymer ?
#
loop_
_entity_poly.entity_id
_entity_poly.type
_entity_poly.pdbx_seq_one_letter_code
_entity_poly.pdbx_strand_id
1 'polypeptide(L)' 'GCDSLVDVAVGHGDTWVYPHLVDTFVALNDATPVITVDEPVTKGEEIWAIVRNADGREKHAITVTATIIGVE' A
#
# COMPACT_ATOMS: atom_id res chain seq x y z
N GLY A 1 6.53 -9.25 13.26
CA GLY A 1 6.87 -8.94 11.86
C GLY A 1 6.42 -10.05 10.94
N CYS A 2 6.07 -9.70 9.70
CA CYS A 2 5.69 -10.63 8.64
C CYS A 2 6.87 -10.84 7.69
N ASP A 3 8.03 -11.22 8.25
CA ASP A 3 9.32 -11.27 7.54
C ASP A 3 9.24 -12.13 6.27
N SER A 4 9.14 -11.47 5.11
CA SER A 4 8.95 -12.05 3.78
C SER A 4 7.72 -12.94 3.61
N LEU A 5 6.70 -12.75 4.44
CA LEU A 5 5.43 -13.50 4.35
C LEU A 5 4.30 -12.69 3.74
N VAL A 6 4.36 -11.37 3.90
CA VAL A 6 3.30 -10.46 3.48
C VAL A 6 3.89 -9.31 2.69
N ASP A 7 3.50 -9.27 1.43
CA ASP A 7 3.93 -8.28 0.46
C ASP A 7 2.78 -7.30 0.18
N VAL A 8 3.08 -6.00 0.14
CA VAL A 8 2.09 -4.95 -0.05
C VAL A 8 2.51 -3.99 -1.16
N ALA A 9 1.52 -3.55 -1.93
CA ALA A 9 1.59 -2.38 -2.78
C ALA A 9 0.37 -1.50 -2.55
N VAL A 10 0.54 -0.18 -2.65
CA VAL A 10 -0.54 0.81 -2.55
C VAL A 10 -0.47 1.79 -3.71
N GLY A 11 -1.63 2.30 -4.10
CA GLY A 11 -1.73 3.26 -5.19
C GLY A 11 -3.12 3.88 -5.32
N HIS A 12 -3.29 4.65 -6.38
CA HIS A 12 -4.56 5.24 -6.77
C HIS A 12 -4.64 5.32 -8.29
N GLY A 13 -5.83 5.11 -8.86
CA GLY A 13 -5.99 5.04 -10.31
C GLY A 13 -4.98 4.07 -10.93
N ASP A 14 -4.21 4.53 -11.91
CA ASP A 14 -3.13 3.77 -12.56
C ASP A 14 -1.74 3.99 -11.91
N THR A 15 -1.67 4.82 -10.86
CA THR A 15 -0.42 5.21 -10.20
C THR A 15 -0.05 4.25 -9.08
N TRP A 16 1.17 3.70 -9.16
CA TRP A 16 1.80 2.96 -8.07
C TRP A 16 2.48 3.96 -7.14
N VAL A 17 1.94 4.09 -5.92
CA VAL A 17 2.44 5.04 -4.92
C VAL A 17 3.55 4.41 -4.11
N TYR A 18 3.37 3.17 -3.66
CA TYR A 18 4.42 2.49 -2.93
C TYR A 18 4.33 0.97 -3.05
N PRO A 19 5.40 0.31 -3.53
CA PRO A 19 6.56 0.92 -4.18
C PRO A 19 6.18 1.59 -5.51
N HIS A 20 6.91 2.63 -5.93
CA HIS A 20 6.60 3.42 -7.14
C HIS A 20 6.76 2.67 -8.48
N LEU A 21 7.29 1.44 -8.44
CA LEU A 21 7.48 0.62 -9.62
C LEU A 21 6.28 -0.33 -9.79
N VAL A 22 5.72 -0.35 -10.99
CA VAL A 22 4.59 -1.22 -11.36
C VAL A 22 4.91 -2.70 -11.06
N ASP A 23 3.93 -3.42 -10.52
CA ASP A 23 4.03 -4.85 -10.15
C ASP A 23 5.19 -5.18 -9.20
N THR A 24 5.61 -4.19 -8.41
CA THR A 24 6.61 -4.35 -7.36
C THR A 24 5.95 -4.31 -6.00
N PHE A 25 6.48 -5.06 -5.04
CA PHE A 25 5.91 -5.16 -3.70
C PHE A 25 6.99 -4.98 -2.65
N VAL A 26 6.61 -4.46 -1.51
CA VAL A 26 7.48 -4.42 -0.33
C VAL A 26 7.01 -5.44 0.70
N ALA A 27 7.96 -6.16 1.27
CA ALA A 27 7.69 -7.07 2.37
C ALA A 27 7.56 -6.28 3.69
N LEU A 28 6.50 -6.51 4.47
CA LEU A 28 6.26 -5.85 5.75
C LEU A 28 7.04 -6.54 6.89
N ASN A 29 8.36 -6.47 6.79
CA ASN A 29 9.29 -7.11 7.73
C ASN A 29 9.46 -6.20 8.96
N ASP A 30 8.56 -6.35 9.94
CA ASP A 30 8.59 -5.65 11.24
C ASP A 30 8.45 -4.11 11.21
N ALA A 31 8.05 -3.55 10.07
CA ALA A 31 7.85 -2.12 9.90
C ALA A 31 6.39 -1.77 9.59
N THR A 32 5.90 -0.70 10.21
CA THR A 32 4.75 0.07 9.73
C THR A 32 5.31 1.26 8.94
N PRO A 33 5.58 1.11 7.63
CA PRO A 33 6.10 2.23 6.85
C PRO A 33 5.06 3.34 6.83
N VAL A 34 5.46 4.53 7.29
CA VAL A 34 4.69 5.77 7.11
C VAL A 34 5.37 6.53 6.00
N ILE A 35 4.64 6.76 4.92
CA ILE A 35 5.18 7.38 3.70
C ILE A 35 4.32 8.58 3.39
N THR A 36 4.96 9.74 3.27
CA THR A 36 4.30 10.95 2.80
C THR A 36 4.51 11.02 1.29
N VAL A 37 3.41 11.08 0.56
CA VAL A 37 3.41 11.27 -0.90
C VAL A 37 2.60 12.52 -1.22
N ASP A 38 3.10 13.30 -2.18
CA ASP A 38 2.45 14.51 -2.69
C ASP A 38 2.00 14.22 -4.12
N GLU A 39 0.89 13.49 -4.24
CA GLU A 39 0.32 13.03 -5.51
C GLU A 39 -1.11 13.58 -5.65
N PRO A 40 -1.44 14.26 -6.77
CA PRO A 40 -2.79 14.73 -7.00
C PRO A 40 -3.72 13.55 -7.27
N VAL A 41 -4.86 13.53 -6.57
CA VAL A 41 -5.95 12.56 -6.79
C VAL A 41 -7.21 13.28 -7.23
N THR A 42 -7.99 12.66 -8.13
CA THR A 42 -9.25 13.22 -8.61
C THR A 42 -10.42 12.71 -7.79
N LYS A 43 -11.46 13.54 -7.61
CA LYS A 43 -12.71 13.11 -6.99
C LYS A 43 -13.28 11.90 -7.73
N GLY A 44 -13.52 10.81 -7.00
CA GLY A 44 -14.07 9.55 -7.54
C GLY A 44 -13.01 8.57 -8.03
N GLU A 45 -11.73 8.93 -7.94
CA GLU A 45 -10.62 8.01 -8.18
C GLU A 45 -10.53 6.95 -7.08
N GLU A 46 -10.22 5.71 -7.49
CA GLU A 46 -10.04 4.60 -6.56
C GLU A 46 -8.67 4.69 -5.90
N ILE A 47 -8.63 4.56 -4.57
CA ILE A 47 -7.42 4.28 -3.81
C ILE A 47 -7.42 2.80 -3.50
N TRP A 48 -6.33 2.13 -3.83
CA TRP A 48 -6.22 0.68 -3.74
C TRP A 48 -5.00 0.24 -2.95
N ALA A 49 -5.09 -0.97 -2.41
CA ALA A 49 -3.99 -1.69 -1.80
C ALA A 49 -4.05 -3.15 -2.26
N ILE A 50 -2.92 -3.68 -2.72
CA ILE A 50 -2.76 -5.08 -3.08
C ILE A 50 -1.94 -5.75 -1.99
N VAL A 51 -2.50 -6.81 -1.40
CA VAL A 51 -1.86 -7.59 -0.35
C VAL A 51 -1.67 -9.02 -0.84
N ARG A 52 -0.42 -9.49 -0.81
CA ARG A 52 -0.06 -10.87 -1.13
C ARG A 52 0.40 -11.55 0.16
N ASN A 53 -0.46 -12.42 0.69
CA ASN A 53 -0.10 -13.27 1.82
C ASN A 53 0.45 -14.60 1.29
N ALA A 54 1.75 -14.81 1.41
CA ALA A 54 2.43 -16.06 1.07
C ALA A 54 2.38 -17.09 2.23
N ASP A 55 1.86 -16.71 3.39
CA ASP A 55 1.64 -17.62 4.52
C ASP A 55 0.33 -18.41 4.32
N GLY A 56 0.48 -19.68 3.93
CA GLY A 56 -0.65 -20.61 3.78
C GLY A 56 -1.20 -21.17 5.09
N ARG A 57 -0.65 -20.81 6.25
CA ARG A 57 -1.04 -21.36 7.56
C ARG A 57 -1.68 -20.31 8.46
N GLU A 58 -1.12 -19.11 8.48
CA GLU A 58 -1.57 -18.04 9.39
C GLU A 58 -2.34 -16.94 8.67
N LYS A 59 -3.21 -16.29 9.44
CA LYS A 59 -3.90 -15.07 9.01
C LYS A 59 -3.06 -13.86 9.42
N HIS A 60 -2.92 -12.93 8.49
CA HIS A 60 -2.25 -11.65 8.72
C HIS A 60 -3.24 -10.51 8.62
N ALA A 61 -3.11 -9.52 9.50
CA ALA A 61 -3.90 -8.30 9.48
C ALA A 61 -2.99 -7.11 9.13
N ILE A 62 -3.43 -6.29 8.17
CA ILE A 62 -2.72 -5.08 7.74
C ILE A 62 -3.70 -3.92 7.83
N THR A 63 -3.20 -2.76 8.21
CA THR A 63 -3.94 -1.50 8.16
C THR A 63 -3.23 -0.57 7.18
N VAL A 64 -3.97 -0.10 6.18
CA VAL A 64 -3.52 0.96 5.27
C VAL A 64 -4.35 2.19 5.58
N THR A 65 -3.67 3.29 5.92
CA THR A 65 -4.30 4.58 6.21
C THR A 65 -3.89 5.57 5.14
N ALA A 66 -4.85 6.04 4.34
CA ALA A 66 -4.65 7.14 3.39
C ALA A 66 -5.23 8.43 3.97
N THR A 67 -4.50 9.54 3.85
CA THR A 67 -4.98 10.87 4.21
C THR A 67 -5.04 11.71 2.93
N ILE A 68 -6.23 12.20 2.59
CA ILE A 68 -6.47 13.04 1.41
C ILE A 68 -6.72 14.46 1.88
N ILE A 69 -6.03 15.42 1.30
CA ILE A 69 -6.21 16.85 1.58
C ILE A 69 -6.88 17.50 0.37
N GLY A 70 -8.04 18.11 0.57
CA GLY A 70 -8.70 18.89 -0.46
C GLY A 70 -8.01 20.25 -0.64
N VAL A 71 -7.82 20.67 -1.88
CA VAL A 71 -7.35 22.02 -2.23
C VAL A 71 -8.51 22.79 -2.88
N GLU A 72 -8.65 24.07 -2.52
CA GLU A 72 -9.67 25.00 -3.07
C GLU A 72 -9.27 25.55 -4.44
#